data_AF-A0A520X780-F1
#
_entry.id   AF-A0A520X780-F1
#
_cell.length_a   1.000
_cell.length_b   1.000
_cell.length_c   1.000
_cell.angle_alpha   90.00
_cell.angle_beta   90.00
_cell.angle_gamma   90.00
#
_symmetry.space_group_name_H-M   'P 1'
#
loop_
_entity.id
_entity.type
_entity.pdbx_description
1 polymer ?
#
loop_
_entity_poly.entity_id
_entity_poly.type
_entity_poly.pdbx_seq_one_letter_code
_entity_poly.pdbx_strand_id
1 'polypeptide(L)'
;QHKDYSESTAVSIDQEVKEIITSNHERARQILTENIDILKDISLKLIEKESLSGKEIDEIIIAHKPDYKTNESESEEEKADQAQGGKDGESNEGIDIED
;
A
#
# COMPACT_ATOMS: atom_id res chain seq x y z
N GLN A 1 -36.33 -12.37 25.89
CA GLN A 1 -36.06 -12.49 24.44
C GLN A 1 -34.85 -11.67 24.01
N HIS A 2 -33.70 -11.78 24.70
CA HIS A 2 -32.46 -11.05 24.34
C HIS A 2 -31.32 -11.98 23.89
N LYS A 3 -31.51 -13.31 23.99
CA LYS A 3 -30.49 -14.33 23.71
C LYS A 3 -30.45 -14.74 22.24
N ASP A 4 -31.61 -14.95 21.62
CA ASP A 4 -31.71 -15.46 20.25
C ASP A 4 -31.12 -14.48 19.21
N TYR A 5 -31.30 -13.17 19.44
CA TYR A 5 -30.68 -12.14 18.59
C TYR A 5 -29.16 -12.07 18.78
N SER A 6 -28.67 -12.28 19.99
CA SER A 6 -27.23 -12.28 20.28
C SER A 6 -26.54 -13.47 19.62
N GLU A 7 -27.20 -14.64 19.61
CA GLU A 7 -26.68 -15.86 19.01
C GLU A 7 -26.70 -15.77 17.47
N SER A 8 -27.83 -15.36 16.88
CA SER A 8 -27.92 -15.15 15.44
C SER A 8 -26.94 -14.07 14.94
N THR A 9 -26.72 -13.01 15.72
CA THR A 9 -25.75 -11.96 15.38
C THR A 9 -24.33 -12.48 15.47
N ALA A 10 -23.99 -13.24 16.51
CA ALA A 10 -22.67 -13.86 16.64
C ALA A 10 -22.35 -14.82 15.48
N VAL A 11 -23.31 -15.66 15.08
CA VAL A 11 -23.16 -16.55 13.91
C VAL A 11 -22.93 -15.76 12.63
N SER A 12 -23.65 -14.65 12.45
CA SER A 12 -23.49 -13.80 11.27
C SER A 12 -22.11 -13.12 11.23
N ILE A 13 -21.59 -12.70 12.40
CA ILE A 13 -20.25 -12.11 12.52
C ILE A 13 -19.17 -13.14 12.18
N ASP A 14 -19.24 -14.33 12.76
CA ASP A 14 -18.24 -15.38 12.52
C ASP A 14 -18.20 -15.78 11.04
N GLN A 15 -19.36 -15.82 10.39
CA GLN A 15 -19.48 -16.11 8.96
C GLN A 15 -18.82 -15.01 8.11
N GLU A 16 -19.12 -13.73 8.39
CA GLU A 16 -18.51 -12.60 7.67
C GLU A 16 -16.98 -12.57 7.84
N VAL A 17 -16.49 -12.78 9.07
CA VAL A 17 -15.05 -12.84 9.34
C VAL A 17 -14.39 -13.97 8.54
N LYS A 18 -15.03 -15.14 8.49
CA LYS A 18 -14.53 -16.27 7.71
C LYS A 18 -14.49 -15.96 6.22
N GLU A 19 -15.52 -15.30 5.69
CA GLU A 19 -15.59 -14.90 4.29
C GLU A 19 -14.50 -13.87 3.94
N ILE A 20 -14.28 -12.87 4.80
CA ILE A 20 -13.22 -11.88 4.65
C ILE A 20 -11.84 -12.57 4.63
N ILE A 21 -11.57 -13.48 5.55
CA ILE A 21 -10.28 -14.18 5.59
C ILE A 21 -10.09 -15.05 4.36
N THR A 22 -11.11 -15.82 3.99
CA THR A 22 -11.05 -16.77 2.87
C THR A 22 -10.86 -16.02 1.54
N SER A 23 -11.63 -14.96 1.31
CA SER A 23 -11.52 -14.15 0.09
C SER A 23 -10.17 -13.46 -0.04
N ASN A 24 -9.64 -12.89 1.05
CA ASN A 24 -8.32 -12.27 1.03
C ASN A 24 -7.19 -13.29 0.86
N HIS A 25 -7.31 -14.47 1.49
CA HIS A 25 -6.36 -15.56 1.27
C HIS A 25 -6.33 -16.00 -0.20
N GLU A 26 -7.51 -16.22 -0.81
CA GLU A 26 -7.55 -16.63 -2.22
C GLU A 26 -7.03 -15.52 -3.14
N ARG A 27 -7.36 -14.26 -2.87
CA ARG A 27 -6.81 -13.11 -3.59
C ARG A 27 -5.28 -13.07 -3.49
N ALA A 28 -4.71 -13.21 -2.30
CA ALA A 28 -3.27 -13.25 -2.11
C ALA A 28 -2.63 -14.43 -2.87
N ARG A 29 -3.24 -15.61 -2.77
CA ARG A 29 -2.81 -16.81 -3.50
C ARG A 29 -2.84 -16.60 -5.00
N GLN A 30 -3.89 -16.00 -5.53
CA GLN A 30 -4.03 -15.70 -6.95
C GLN A 30 -2.92 -14.75 -7.41
N ILE A 31 -2.70 -13.63 -6.70
CA ILE A 31 -1.63 -12.68 -7.00
C ILE A 31 -0.28 -13.38 -7.01
N LEU A 32 0.04 -14.20 -5.99
CA LEU A 32 1.30 -14.93 -5.94
C LEU A 32 1.45 -15.95 -7.07
N THR A 33 0.35 -16.61 -7.46
CA THR A 33 0.36 -17.62 -8.53
C THR A 33 0.50 -16.97 -9.91
N GLU A 34 -0.16 -15.85 -10.15
CA GLU A 34 0.00 -15.06 -11.39
C GLU A 34 1.42 -14.52 -11.55
N ASN A 35 2.12 -14.31 -10.44
CA ASN A 35 3.49 -13.79 -10.38
C ASN A 35 4.51 -14.88 -9.97
N ILE A 36 4.21 -16.16 -10.24
CA ILE A 36 4.98 -17.28 -9.72
C ILE A 36 6.46 -17.23 -10.14
N ASP A 37 6.77 -16.70 -11.31
CA ASP A 37 8.14 -16.62 -11.79
C ASP A 37 8.98 -15.60 -11.01
N ILE A 38 8.37 -14.47 -10.62
CA ILE A 38 8.97 -13.49 -9.71
C ILE A 38 9.22 -14.14 -8.34
N LEU A 39 8.25 -14.89 -7.82
CA LEU A 39 8.39 -15.58 -6.53
C LEU A 39 9.52 -16.62 -6.55
N LYS A 40 9.67 -17.36 -7.65
CA LYS A 40 10.77 -18.32 -7.82
C LYS A 40 12.12 -17.61 -7.81
N ASP A 41 12.25 -16.49 -8.52
CA ASP A 41 13.52 -15.76 -8.59
C ASP A 41 13.93 -15.18 -7.24
N ILE A 42 12.97 -14.56 -6.52
CA ILE A 42 13.17 -14.12 -5.13
C ILE A 42 13.60 -15.30 -4.25
N SER A 43 12.95 -16.46 -4.38
CA SER A 43 13.27 -17.65 -3.59
C SER A 43 14.68 -18.18 -3.87
N LEU A 44 15.09 -18.22 -5.14
CA LEU A 44 16.45 -18.63 -5.54
C LEU A 44 17.49 -17.67 -4.96
N LYS A 45 17.25 -16.37 -5.05
CA LYS A 45 18.17 -15.35 -4.54
C LYS A 45 18.26 -15.36 -3.01
N LEU A 46 17.17 -15.69 -2.31
CA LEU A 46 17.17 -15.91 -0.85
C LEU A 46 17.99 -17.14 -0.45
N ILE A 47 18.01 -18.19 -1.27
CA ILE A 47 18.89 -19.36 -1.02
C ILE A 47 20.36 -18.95 -1.10
N GLU A 48 20.71 -18.01 -1.97
CA GLU A 48 22.10 -17.54 -2.14
C GLU A 48 22.55 -16.51 -1.08
N LYS A 49 21.66 -15.57 -0.72
CA LYS A 49 22.01 -14.41 0.12
C LYS A 49 21.45 -14.45 1.55
N GLU A 50 20.56 -15.38 1.87
CA GLU A 50 19.81 -15.51 3.14
C GLU A 50 18.86 -14.34 3.49
N SER A 51 19.12 -13.14 2.96
CA SER A 51 18.31 -11.93 3.14
C SER A 51 18.37 -11.06 1.88
N LEU A 52 17.27 -10.35 1.60
CA LEU A 52 17.16 -9.39 0.51
C LEU A 52 16.63 -8.06 1.05
N SER A 53 17.20 -6.97 0.57
CA SER A 53 16.69 -5.62 0.80
C SER A 53 15.49 -5.30 -0.10
N GLY A 54 14.69 -4.31 0.27
CA GLY A 54 13.54 -3.86 -0.54
C GLY A 54 13.94 -3.47 -1.97
N LYS A 55 15.07 -2.77 -2.15
CA LYS A 55 15.59 -2.39 -3.47
C LYS A 55 15.94 -3.61 -4.33
N GLU A 56 16.52 -4.64 -3.73
CA GLU A 56 16.85 -5.88 -4.46
C GLU A 56 15.60 -6.65 -4.88
N ILE A 57 14.51 -6.56 -4.11
CA ILE A 57 13.21 -7.13 -4.48
C ILE A 57 12.59 -6.32 -5.62
N ASP A 58 12.62 -5.00 -5.53
CA ASP A 58 12.11 -4.11 -6.58
C ASP A 58 12.82 -4.35 -7.92
N GLU A 59 14.15 -4.51 -7.91
CA GLU A 59 14.93 -4.87 -9.10
C GLU A 59 14.45 -6.17 -9.76
N ILE A 60 14.17 -7.20 -8.95
CA ILE A 60 13.65 -8.49 -9.44
C ILE A 60 12.26 -8.31 -10.04
N ILE A 61 11.39 -7.54 -9.38
CA ILE A 61 10.04 -7.29 -9.87
C ILE A 61 10.09 -6.53 -11.21
N ILE A 62 10.90 -5.47 -11.31
CA ILE A 62 11.05 -4.67 -12.54
C ILE A 62 11.57 -5.52 -13.70
N ALA A 63 12.48 -6.45 -13.45
CA ALA A 63 13.00 -7.36 -14.48
C ALA A 63 11.89 -8.21 -15.13
N HIS A 64 10.87 -8.58 -14.37
CA HIS A 64 9.71 -9.33 -14.86
C HIS A 64 8.54 -8.44 -15.30
N LYS A 65 8.41 -7.25 -14.71
CA LYS A 65 7.33 -6.28 -14.95
C LYS A 65 7.92 -4.86 -15.04
N PRO A 66 8.34 -4.43 -16.25
CA PRO A 66 8.98 -3.13 -16.44
C PRO A 66 8.14 -1.92 -16.03
N ASP A 67 6.80 -2.05 -16.09
CA ASP A 67 5.86 -0.98 -15.73
C ASP A 67 5.58 -0.88 -14.22
N TYR A 68 6.27 -1.68 -13.39
CA TYR A 68 6.10 -1.65 -11.93
C TYR A 68 6.68 -0.36 -11.33
N LYS A 69 5.81 0.46 -10.74
CA LYS A 69 6.22 1.62 -9.94
C LYS A 69 6.59 1.16 -8.53
N THR A 70 7.81 1.45 -8.10
CA THR A 70 8.29 1.14 -6.76
C THR A 70 7.86 2.22 -5.78
N ASN A 71 7.71 1.87 -4.50
CA ASN A 71 7.34 2.83 -3.46
C ASN A 71 8.35 4.00 -3.31
N GLU A 72 9.61 3.83 -3.74
CA GLU A 72 10.60 4.91 -3.75
C GLU A 72 10.28 5.95 -4.85
N SER A 73 9.76 5.53 -6.01
CA SER A 73 9.44 6.42 -7.13
C SER A 73 8.24 7.35 -6.87
N GLU A 74 7.29 6.92 -6.03
CA GLU A 74 6.14 7.76 -5.62
C GLU A 74 6.58 8.91 -4.69
N SER A 75 7.63 8.68 -3.89
CA SER A 75 8.16 9.71 -2.97
C SER A 75 8.94 10.84 -3.65
N GLU A 76 9.30 10.67 -4.94
CA GLU A 76 9.95 11.68 -5.77
C GLU A 76 8.93 12.49 -6.60
N GLU A 77 7.86 11.85 -7.10
CA GLU A 77 6.76 12.54 -7.82
C GLU A 77 6.00 13.51 -6.88
N GLU A 78 5.75 13.17 -5.61
CA GLU A 78 5.10 14.07 -4.64
C GLU A 78 5.96 15.28 -4.23
N LYS A 79 7.30 15.18 -4.32
CA LYS A 79 8.20 16.30 -4.00
C LYS A 79 8.31 17.32 -5.13
N ALA A 80 8.00 16.93 -6.37
CA ALA A 80 8.03 17.84 -7.52
C ALA A 80 6.82 18.80 -7.55
N ASP A 81 5.67 18.39 -7.03
CA ASP A 81 4.43 19.18 -7.05
C ASP A 81 4.41 20.31 -5.99
N GLN A 82 5.17 20.17 -4.90
CA GLN A 82 5.26 21.20 -3.84
C GLN A 82 6.23 22.36 -4.16
N ALA A 83 6.98 22.31 -5.26
CA ALA A 83 8.02 23.30 -5.57
C ALA A 83 7.54 24.50 -6.43
N GLN A 84 6.25 24.58 -6.80
CA GLN A 84 5.76 25.57 -7.79
C GLN A 84 4.63 26.51 -7.31
N GLY A 85 4.48 26.75 -6.00
CA GLY A 85 3.44 27.62 -5.42
C GLY A 85 3.92 28.87 -4.65
N GLY A 86 5.16 29.33 -4.80
CA GLY A 86 5.72 30.43 -3.99
C GLY A 86 6.29 31.60 -4.78
N LYS A 87 5.42 32.53 -5.22
CA LYS A 87 5.66 33.92 -5.68
C LYS A 87 4.26 34.44 -6.06
N ASP A 88 3.62 35.37 -5.36
CA ASP A 88 3.96 36.77 -5.09
C ASP A 88 3.22 37.18 -3.80
N GLY A 89 3.75 37.95 -2.85
CA GLY A 89 4.15 39.35 -2.97
C GLY A 89 3.45 40.12 -1.83
N GLU A 90 4.23 40.66 -0.89
CA GLU A 90 3.77 41.49 0.23
C GLU A 90 3.02 42.75 -0.25
N SER A 91 1.92 43.08 0.39
CA SER A 91 1.62 44.47 0.80
C SER A 91 0.64 44.47 1.97
N ASN A 92 1.20 44.69 3.15
CA ASN A 92 0.48 44.95 4.40
C ASN A 92 0.23 46.47 4.46
N GLU A 93 -1.02 46.92 4.32
CA GLU A 93 -1.43 48.26 4.74
C GLU A 93 -2.40 48.13 5.91
N GLY A 94 -2.02 48.76 7.02
CA GLY A 94 -2.66 48.66 8.31
C GLY A 94 -4.09 49.19 8.32
N ILE A 95 -4.90 48.57 9.16
CA ILE A 95 -6.15 49.16 9.63
C ILE A 95 -5.93 49.47 11.11
N ASP A 96 -5.71 50.75 11.41
CA ASP A 96 -5.80 51.32 12.74
C ASP A 96 -7.25 51.22 13.24
N ILE A 97 -7.46 50.61 14.40
CA ILE A 97 -8.71 50.72 15.15
C ILE A 97 -8.34 51.29 16.53
N GLU A 98 -8.58 52.60 16.70
CA GLU A 98 -8.67 53.27 17.99
C GLU A 98 -10.13 53.22 18.49
N ASP A 99 -10.27 52.89 19.79
CA ASP A 99 -11.42 52.95 20.72
C ASP A 99 -12.81 52.39 20.32
#